data_AF-A0AA42T7A1-F1
#
_entry.id   AF-A0AA42T7A1-F1
#
_cell.length_a   1.000
_cell.length_b   1.000
_cell.length_c   1.000
_cell.angle_alpha   90.00
_cell.angle_beta   90.00
_cell.angle_gamma   90.00
#
_symmetry.space_group_name_H-M   'P 1'
#
loop_
_entity.id
_entity.type
_entity.pdbx_description
1 polymer ?
#
loop_
_entity_poly.entity_id
_entity_poly.type
_entity_poly.pdbx_seq_one_letter_code
_entity_poly.pdbx_strand_id
1 'polypeptide(L)'
;MAQLHQDMLRLKQIQSIQAKVQLKAELLPAYAPYVEGVLSAGKGAGDEVLTTVMAWRIDTGDLAGALDIAEYALPYGLPMPDRFTRGTPCVVAEEVAQAALTALKAGGDFDRAILLRTAELTATHDMPDEARAKLHLALGKVDLKAFNPEHVDAAGIERLVNAKAQLARAIELHDKCGAKKDMDTVEKLLKKHAGEAG
;
A
#
# COMPACT_ATOMS: atom_id res chain seq x y z
N MET A 1 -17.88 -2.81 -20.83
CA MET A 1 -18.20 -1.37 -20.68
C MET A 1 -19.58 -1.09 -20.06
N ALA A 2 -20.69 -1.69 -20.53
CA ALA A 2 -22.02 -1.42 -19.97
C ALA A 2 -22.17 -1.75 -18.47
N GLN A 3 -21.60 -2.89 -18.02
CA GLN A 3 -21.65 -3.30 -16.61
C GLN A 3 -20.93 -2.32 -15.68
N LEU A 4 -19.67 -1.96 -16.00
CA LEU A 4 -18.90 -1.00 -15.21
C LEU A 4 -19.63 0.34 -15.08
N HIS A 5 -20.21 0.83 -16.19
CA HIS A 5 -20.98 2.07 -16.16
C HIS A 5 -22.18 2.00 -15.20
N GLN A 6 -22.96 0.91 -15.26
CA GLN A 6 -24.09 0.70 -14.37
C GLN A 6 -23.68 0.63 -12.90
N ASP A 7 -22.58 -0.08 -12.60
CA ASP A 7 -22.07 -0.19 -11.23
C ASP A 7 -21.52 1.15 -10.71
N MET A 8 -20.87 1.94 -11.57
CA MET A 8 -20.43 3.29 -11.24
C MET A 8 -21.62 4.22 -10.96
N LEU A 9 -22.74 4.09 -11.68
CA LEU A 9 -23.97 4.83 -11.37
C LEU A 9 -24.54 4.43 -10.01
N ARG A 10 -24.57 3.13 -9.69
CA ARG A 10 -25.02 2.65 -8.36
C ARG A 10 -24.16 3.22 -7.24
N LEU A 11 -22.83 3.22 -7.40
CA LEU A 11 -21.90 3.80 -6.43
C LEU A 11 -22.11 5.30 -6.24
N LYS A 12 -22.46 6.05 -7.31
CA LYS A 12 -22.76 7.49 -7.23
C LYS A 12 -24.02 7.80 -6.42
N GLN A 13 -25.01 6.91 -6.37
CA GLN A 13 -26.23 7.10 -5.59
C GLN A 13 -26.04 6.91 -4.08
N ILE A 14 -24.95 6.26 -3.66
CA ILE A 14 -24.63 6.05 -2.26
C ILE A 14 -23.85 7.26 -1.73
N GLN A 15 -24.22 7.76 -0.55
CA GLN A 15 -23.46 8.83 0.13
C GLN A 15 -22.41 8.26 1.08
N SER A 16 -22.76 7.23 1.85
CA SER A 16 -21.87 6.61 2.84
C SER A 16 -20.66 5.94 2.18
N ILE A 17 -19.45 6.32 2.64
CA ILE A 17 -18.19 5.69 2.20
C ILE A 17 -18.19 4.20 2.56
N GLN A 18 -18.62 3.83 3.77
CA GLN A 18 -18.68 2.44 4.19
C GLN A 18 -19.62 1.60 3.33
N ALA A 19 -20.80 2.15 2.99
CA ALA A 19 -21.74 1.47 2.10
C ALA A 19 -21.20 1.35 0.66
N LYS A 20 -20.41 2.33 0.18
CA LYS A 20 -19.70 2.19 -1.10
C LYS A 20 -18.66 1.09 -1.05
N VAL A 21 -17.88 1.00 0.01
CA VAL A 21 -16.88 -0.06 0.20
C VAL A 21 -17.56 -1.43 0.21
N GLN A 22 -18.66 -1.58 0.95
CA GLN A 22 -19.44 -2.81 0.95
C GLN A 22 -19.95 -3.18 -0.45
N LEU A 23 -20.55 -2.23 -1.18
CA LEU A 23 -21.01 -2.49 -2.54
C LEU A 23 -19.85 -2.88 -3.47
N LYS A 24 -18.68 -2.23 -3.37
CA LYS A 24 -17.49 -2.62 -4.15
C LYS A 24 -17.10 -4.07 -3.87
N ALA A 25 -17.08 -4.48 -2.61
CA ALA A 25 -16.77 -5.86 -2.22
C ALA A 25 -17.77 -6.87 -2.81
N GLU A 26 -19.05 -6.54 -2.85
CA GLU A 26 -20.10 -7.37 -3.48
C GLU A 26 -19.93 -7.47 -4.99
N LEU A 27 -19.41 -6.43 -5.64
CA LEU A 27 -19.24 -6.38 -7.10
C LEU A 27 -17.96 -7.07 -7.58
N LEU A 28 -16.87 -7.00 -6.80
CA LEU A 28 -15.55 -7.51 -7.19
C LEU A 28 -15.55 -8.95 -7.75
N PRO A 29 -16.29 -9.93 -7.17
CA PRO A 29 -16.33 -11.29 -7.71
C PRO A 29 -16.81 -11.37 -9.17
N ALA A 30 -17.72 -10.48 -9.59
CA ALA A 30 -18.21 -10.46 -10.97
C ALA A 30 -17.15 -10.01 -11.98
N TYR A 31 -16.13 -9.27 -11.53
CA TYR A 31 -15.01 -8.81 -12.36
C TYR A 31 -13.83 -9.77 -12.36
N ALA A 32 -13.77 -10.73 -11.44
CA ALA A 32 -12.62 -11.63 -11.29
C ALA A 32 -12.28 -12.41 -12.57
N PRO A 33 -13.23 -13.04 -13.30
CA PRO A 33 -12.91 -13.76 -14.54
C PRO A 33 -12.37 -12.85 -15.64
N TYR A 34 -12.83 -11.60 -15.68
CA TYR A 34 -12.34 -10.61 -16.65
C TYR A 34 -10.89 -10.24 -16.34
N VAL A 35 -10.59 -9.89 -15.08
CA VAL A 35 -9.24 -9.56 -14.63
C VAL A 35 -8.28 -10.71 -14.93
N GLU A 36 -8.64 -11.93 -14.54
CA GLU A 36 -7.81 -13.12 -14.78
C GLU A 36 -7.52 -13.33 -16.28
N GLY A 37 -8.53 -13.15 -17.14
CA GLY A 37 -8.37 -13.25 -18.58
C GLY A 37 -7.42 -12.20 -19.15
N VAL A 38 -7.48 -10.94 -18.69
CA VAL A 38 -6.57 -9.88 -19.16
C VAL A 38 -5.15 -10.11 -18.67
N LEU A 39 -4.97 -10.44 -17.38
CA LEU A 39 -3.65 -10.71 -16.82
C LEU A 39 -2.98 -11.90 -17.50
N SER A 40 -3.74 -12.97 -17.79
CA SER A 40 -3.23 -14.16 -18.48
C SER A 40 -2.90 -13.91 -19.95
N ALA A 41 -3.63 -13.01 -20.62
CA ALA A 41 -3.36 -12.67 -22.02
C ALA A 41 -2.07 -11.87 -22.19
N GLY A 42 -1.70 -11.04 -21.20
CA GLY A 42 -0.40 -10.38 -21.14
C GLY A 42 -0.12 -9.36 -22.25
N LYS A 43 -1.14 -8.84 -22.94
CA LYS A 43 -0.97 -8.03 -24.17
C LYS A 43 -0.84 -6.52 -23.94
N GLY A 44 -0.83 -6.05 -22.70
CA GLY A 44 -0.92 -4.62 -22.40
C GLY A 44 -2.23 -3.98 -22.87
N ALA A 45 -3.27 -4.79 -23.12
CA ALA A 45 -4.59 -4.29 -23.43
C ALA A 45 -5.12 -3.54 -22.19
N GLY A 46 -5.06 -2.22 -22.27
CA GLY A 46 -5.53 -1.33 -21.22
C GLY A 46 -7.01 -1.07 -21.37
N ASP A 47 -7.76 -1.25 -20.29
CA ASP A 47 -9.12 -0.75 -20.21
C ASP A 47 -9.39 -0.15 -18.82
N GLU A 48 -10.41 0.70 -18.75
CA GLU A 48 -10.81 1.39 -17.52
C GLU A 48 -11.27 0.41 -16.43
N VAL A 49 -11.64 -0.82 -16.80
CA VAL A 49 -12.10 -1.85 -15.87
C VAL A 49 -10.95 -2.30 -14.98
N LEU A 50 -9.75 -2.57 -15.51
CA LEU A 50 -8.62 -3.04 -14.70
C LEU A 50 -8.24 -2.04 -13.59
N THR A 51 -7.97 -0.79 -13.95
CA THR A 51 -7.52 0.21 -12.98
C THR A 51 -8.66 0.65 -12.06
N THR A 52 -9.92 0.54 -12.48
CA THR A 52 -11.07 0.70 -11.57
C THR A 52 -11.19 -0.43 -10.57
N VAL A 53 -11.07 -1.69 -11.01
CA VAL A 53 -11.12 -2.87 -10.13
C VAL A 53 -9.95 -2.86 -9.16
N MET A 54 -8.75 -2.50 -9.60
CA MET A 54 -7.59 -2.31 -8.72
C MET A 54 -7.89 -1.31 -7.60
N ALA A 55 -8.42 -0.14 -7.94
CA ALA A 55 -8.81 0.86 -6.94
C ALA A 55 -9.89 0.33 -5.99
N TRP A 56 -10.87 -0.43 -6.49
CA TRP A 56 -11.89 -1.03 -5.63
C TRP A 56 -11.34 -2.09 -4.69
N ARG A 57 -10.38 -2.91 -5.14
CA ARG A 57 -9.69 -3.88 -4.29
C ARG A 57 -8.91 -3.19 -3.17
N ILE A 58 -8.26 -2.07 -3.47
CA ILE A 58 -7.64 -1.21 -2.45
C ILE A 58 -8.68 -0.71 -1.45
N ASP A 59 -9.79 -0.16 -1.93
CA ASP A 59 -10.88 0.36 -1.08
C ASP A 59 -11.45 -0.71 -0.13
N THR A 60 -11.52 -1.96 -0.57
CA THR A 60 -12.06 -3.09 0.21
C THR A 60 -11.00 -3.80 1.05
N GLY A 61 -9.73 -3.39 0.98
CA GLY A 61 -8.62 -4.01 1.71
C GLY A 61 -8.07 -5.29 1.07
N ASP A 62 -8.50 -5.66 -0.13
CA ASP A 62 -7.90 -6.74 -0.91
C ASP A 62 -6.62 -6.26 -1.61
N LEU A 63 -5.60 -5.99 -0.81
CA LEU A 63 -4.35 -5.39 -1.29
C LEU A 63 -3.53 -6.37 -2.12
N ALA A 64 -3.59 -7.67 -1.82
CA ALA A 64 -2.90 -8.69 -2.61
C ALA A 64 -3.41 -8.70 -4.06
N GLY A 65 -4.74 -8.79 -4.24
CA GLY A 65 -5.34 -8.76 -5.58
C GLY A 65 -5.21 -7.41 -6.28
N ALA A 66 -5.15 -6.30 -5.53
CA ALA A 66 -4.82 -5.00 -6.11
C ALA A 66 -3.39 -4.97 -6.67
N LEU A 67 -2.42 -5.53 -5.95
CA LEU A 67 -1.03 -5.58 -6.38
C LEU A 67 -0.81 -6.52 -7.58
N ASP A 68 -1.62 -7.58 -7.71
CA ASP A 68 -1.62 -8.42 -8.93
C ASP A 68 -2.00 -7.61 -10.18
N ILE A 69 -2.97 -6.70 -10.04
CA ILE A 69 -3.34 -5.80 -11.14
C ILE A 69 -2.26 -4.73 -11.34
N ALA A 70 -1.67 -4.19 -10.26
CA ALA A 70 -0.61 -3.19 -10.34
C ALA A 70 0.64 -3.73 -11.08
N GLU A 71 1.02 -4.97 -10.83
CA GLU A 71 2.16 -5.64 -11.47
C GLU A 71 2.02 -5.69 -12.99
N TYR A 72 0.78 -5.81 -13.50
CA TYR A 72 0.49 -5.68 -14.93
C TYR A 72 0.35 -4.21 -15.37
N ALA A 73 -0.33 -3.37 -14.58
CA ALA A 73 -0.65 -2.01 -14.97
C ALA A 73 0.58 -1.10 -15.09
N LEU A 74 1.58 -1.31 -14.23
CA LEU A 74 2.77 -0.44 -14.13
C LEU A 74 3.68 -0.53 -15.37
N PRO A 75 4.13 -1.71 -15.85
CA PRO A 75 4.96 -1.82 -17.05
C PRO A 75 4.30 -1.26 -18.32
N TYR A 76 2.97 -1.34 -18.41
CA TYR A 76 2.20 -0.83 -19.56
C TYR A 76 1.72 0.61 -19.38
N GLY A 77 2.02 1.26 -18.25
CA GLY A 77 1.64 2.65 -17.99
C GLY A 77 0.12 2.89 -18.02
N LEU A 78 -0.68 1.91 -17.58
CA LEU A 78 -2.14 2.03 -17.65
C LEU A 78 -2.62 3.21 -16.78
N PRO A 79 -3.49 4.09 -17.29
CA PRO A 79 -3.95 5.25 -16.53
C PRO A 79 -4.96 4.85 -15.45
N MET A 80 -4.91 5.55 -14.32
CA MET A 80 -5.97 5.48 -13.32
C MET A 80 -7.27 6.11 -13.85
N PRO A 81 -8.44 5.71 -13.32
CA PRO A 81 -9.71 6.36 -13.67
C PRO A 81 -9.71 7.84 -13.34
N ASP A 82 -10.45 8.66 -14.11
CA ASP A 82 -10.46 10.14 -14.07
C ASP A 82 -10.63 10.79 -12.68
N ARG A 83 -11.20 10.05 -11.72
CA ARG A 83 -11.33 10.52 -10.33
C ARG A 83 -9.98 10.67 -9.61
N PHE A 84 -8.92 10.03 -10.11
CA PHE A 84 -7.58 10.13 -9.59
C PHE A 84 -6.78 11.17 -10.39
N THR A 85 -6.11 12.08 -9.67
CA THR A 85 -5.27 13.11 -10.27
C THR A 85 -3.80 12.69 -10.40
N ARG A 86 -3.44 11.55 -9.80
CA ARG A 86 -2.09 11.01 -9.77
C ARG A 86 -1.99 9.77 -10.66
N GLY A 87 -0.80 9.53 -11.20
CA GLY A 87 -0.51 8.34 -11.99
C GLY A 87 -0.55 7.05 -11.15
N THR A 88 -0.70 5.92 -11.85
CA THR A 88 -0.83 4.58 -11.26
C THR A 88 0.25 4.22 -10.23
N PRO A 89 1.56 4.47 -10.45
CA PRO A 89 2.58 4.18 -9.45
C PRO A 89 2.36 4.91 -8.13
N CYS A 90 1.93 6.17 -8.22
CA CYS A 90 1.71 7.01 -7.06
C CYS A 90 0.44 6.57 -6.29
N VAL A 91 -0.66 6.28 -6.99
CA VAL A 91 -1.87 5.76 -6.34
C VAL A 91 -1.59 4.43 -5.63
N VAL A 92 -0.89 3.50 -6.28
CA VAL A 92 -0.55 2.20 -5.67
C VAL A 92 0.31 2.40 -4.40
N ALA A 93 1.38 3.20 -4.48
CA ALA A 93 2.25 3.46 -3.34
C ALA A 93 1.51 4.15 -2.18
N GLU A 94 0.73 5.19 -2.48
CA GLU A 94 0.08 5.99 -1.45
C GLU A 94 -1.08 5.29 -0.77
N GLU A 95 -1.95 4.63 -1.53
CA GLU A 95 -3.15 4.03 -0.95
C GLU A 95 -2.80 2.78 -0.13
N VAL A 96 -1.83 1.97 -0.58
CA VAL A 96 -1.35 0.82 0.21
C VAL A 96 -0.64 1.29 1.48
N ALA A 97 0.21 2.32 1.38
CA ALA A 97 0.84 2.90 2.57
C ALA A 97 -0.21 3.51 3.52
N GLN A 98 -1.23 4.17 2.98
CA GLN A 98 -2.32 4.75 3.77
C GLN A 98 -3.15 3.66 4.48
N ALA A 99 -3.42 2.54 3.81
CA ALA A 99 -4.09 1.39 4.42
C ALA A 99 -3.29 0.86 5.63
N ALA A 100 -1.98 0.70 5.47
CA ALA A 100 -1.10 0.28 6.56
C ALA A 100 -1.10 1.27 7.73
N LEU A 101 -0.90 2.55 7.45
CA LEU A 101 -0.89 3.59 8.50
C LEU A 101 -2.23 3.68 9.23
N THR A 102 -3.34 3.47 8.53
CA THR A 102 -4.68 3.46 9.11
C THR A 102 -4.86 2.26 10.05
N ALA A 103 -4.47 1.06 9.61
CA ALA A 103 -4.53 -0.15 10.43
C ALA A 103 -3.69 -0.02 11.71
N LEU A 104 -2.44 0.45 11.59
CA LEU A 104 -1.56 0.68 12.73
C LEU A 104 -2.09 1.72 13.71
N LYS A 105 -2.68 2.83 13.19
CA LYS A 105 -3.30 3.86 14.03
C LYS A 105 -4.52 3.33 14.80
N ALA A 106 -5.25 2.38 14.22
CA ALA A 106 -6.35 1.68 14.89
C ALA A 106 -5.86 0.61 15.90
N GLY A 107 -4.54 0.45 16.07
CA GLY A 107 -3.93 -0.51 16.98
C GLY A 107 -3.76 -1.92 16.41
N GLY A 108 -4.27 -2.16 15.20
CA GLY A 108 -4.13 -3.44 14.50
C GLY A 108 -2.74 -3.63 13.88
N ASP A 109 -2.59 -4.78 13.23
CA ASP A 109 -1.38 -5.16 12.50
C ASP A 109 -1.58 -5.00 11.00
N PHE A 110 -0.47 -5.03 10.26
CA PHE A 110 -0.49 -4.98 8.80
C PHE A 110 0.59 -5.90 8.24
N ASP A 111 0.27 -6.59 7.15
CA ASP A 111 1.22 -7.49 6.51
C ASP A 111 2.35 -6.70 5.82
N ARG A 112 3.56 -6.84 6.37
CA ARG A 112 4.77 -6.23 5.83
C ARG A 112 5.05 -6.65 4.38
N ALA A 113 4.71 -7.88 4.00
CA ALA A 113 4.97 -8.40 2.66
C ALA A 113 4.24 -7.57 1.58
N ILE A 114 3.03 -7.08 1.89
CA ILE A 114 2.27 -6.19 1.00
C ILE A 114 3.01 -4.86 0.76
N LEU A 115 3.59 -4.27 1.81
CA LEU A 115 4.37 -3.03 1.66
C LEU A 115 5.67 -3.25 0.90
N LEU A 116 6.37 -4.36 1.13
CA LEU A 116 7.59 -4.70 0.39
C LEU A 116 7.29 -4.90 -1.10
N ARG A 117 6.28 -5.70 -1.43
CA ARG A 117 5.83 -5.90 -2.82
C ARG A 117 5.47 -4.57 -3.48
N THR A 118 4.79 -3.69 -2.74
CA THR A 118 4.45 -2.34 -3.23
C THR A 118 5.71 -1.51 -3.53
N ALA A 119 6.70 -1.55 -2.65
CA ALA A 119 7.97 -0.85 -2.84
C ALA A 119 8.76 -1.38 -4.03
N GLU A 120 8.77 -2.70 -4.23
CA GLU A 120 9.42 -3.35 -5.37
C GLU A 120 8.76 -2.96 -6.70
N LEU A 121 7.43 -3.11 -6.79
CA LEU A 121 6.67 -2.77 -8.00
C LEU A 121 6.82 -1.30 -8.41
N THR A 122 6.96 -0.41 -7.43
CA THR A 122 7.04 1.04 -7.68
C THR A 122 8.46 1.60 -7.66
N ALA A 123 9.49 0.76 -7.44
CA ALA A 123 10.87 1.18 -7.19
C ALA A 123 11.42 2.10 -8.29
N THR A 124 11.23 1.72 -9.55
CA THR A 124 11.75 2.39 -10.75
C THR A 124 10.83 3.47 -11.32
N HIS A 125 9.66 3.68 -10.72
CA HIS A 125 8.67 4.62 -11.22
C HIS A 125 8.84 6.01 -10.59
N ASP A 126 8.75 7.05 -11.41
CA ASP A 126 8.75 8.42 -10.93
C ASP A 126 7.47 8.72 -10.12
N MET A 127 7.62 9.43 -9.01
CA MET A 127 6.52 9.87 -8.15
C MET A 127 6.98 11.01 -7.24
N PRO A 128 6.05 11.85 -6.73
CA PRO A 128 6.37 12.85 -5.73
C PRO A 128 7.04 12.22 -4.50
N ASP A 129 8.04 12.93 -3.95
CA ASP A 129 8.77 12.45 -2.78
C ASP A 129 7.86 12.18 -1.58
N GLU A 130 6.73 12.90 -1.44
CA GLU A 130 5.78 12.66 -0.37
C GLU A 130 5.10 11.29 -0.48
N ALA A 131 4.84 10.80 -1.70
CA ALA A 131 4.27 9.48 -1.92
C ALA A 131 5.26 8.38 -1.52
N ARG A 132 6.51 8.52 -1.98
CA ARG A 132 7.58 7.58 -1.64
C ARG A 132 7.90 7.60 -0.15
N ALA A 133 7.95 8.78 0.46
CA ALA A 133 8.15 8.94 1.90
C ALA A 133 7.03 8.27 2.72
N LYS A 134 5.77 8.35 2.28
CA LYS A 134 4.63 7.69 2.95
C LYS A 134 4.79 6.17 2.97
N LEU A 135 5.27 5.57 1.88
CA LEU A 135 5.53 4.13 1.81
C LEU A 135 6.67 3.71 2.75
N HIS A 136 7.78 4.45 2.76
CA HIS A 136 8.88 4.23 3.70
C HIS A 136 8.45 4.40 5.16
N LEU A 137 7.61 5.40 5.45
CA LEU A 137 7.03 5.60 6.78
C LEU A 137 6.18 4.40 7.22
N ALA A 138 5.33 3.88 6.33
CA ALA A 138 4.52 2.70 6.61
C ALA A 138 5.39 1.47 6.90
N LEU A 139 6.41 1.20 6.07
CA LEU A 139 7.37 0.11 6.29
C LEU A 139 8.05 0.22 7.66
N GLY A 140 8.57 1.39 8.00
CA GLY A 140 9.24 1.62 9.26
C GLY A 140 8.32 1.44 10.48
N LYS A 141 7.07 1.89 10.38
CA LYS A 141 6.09 1.74 11.47
C LYS A 141 5.60 0.29 11.64
N VAL A 142 5.45 -0.47 10.55
CA VAL A 142 5.12 -1.91 10.65
C VAL A 142 6.24 -2.67 11.34
N ASP A 143 7.50 -2.40 10.98
CA ASP A 143 8.65 -3.04 11.62
C ASP A 143 8.78 -2.66 13.11
N LEU A 144 8.57 -1.38 13.45
CA LEU A 144 8.56 -0.93 14.84
C LEU A 144 7.42 -1.56 15.65
N LYS A 145 6.21 -1.68 15.08
CA LYS A 145 5.05 -2.29 15.74
C LYS A 145 5.26 -3.79 16.02
N ALA A 146 5.92 -4.49 15.10
CA ALA A 146 6.20 -5.92 15.22
C ALA A 146 7.31 -6.25 16.24
N PHE A 147 8.06 -5.26 16.72
CA PHE A 147 9.09 -5.46 17.74
C PHE A 147 8.46 -5.79 19.09
N ASN A 148 8.83 -6.94 19.67
CA ASN A 148 8.41 -7.34 21.00
C ASN A 148 9.52 -7.06 22.04
N PRO A 149 9.34 -6.07 22.93
CA PRO A 149 10.36 -5.74 23.95
C PRO A 149 10.51 -6.81 25.04
N GLU A 150 9.57 -7.75 25.19
CA GLU A 150 9.63 -8.84 26.17
C GLU A 150 10.43 -10.04 25.66
N HIS A 151 10.60 -10.16 24.33
CA HIS A 151 11.35 -11.23 23.69
C HIS A 151 12.22 -10.66 22.58
N VAL A 152 13.43 -10.25 22.96
CA VAL A 152 14.41 -9.67 22.04
C VAL A 152 15.33 -10.77 21.53
N ASP A 153 15.26 -11.02 20.24
CA ASP A 153 16.12 -11.93 19.49
C ASP A 153 16.79 -11.21 18.31
N ALA A 154 17.66 -11.91 17.58
CA ALA A 154 18.35 -11.36 16.43
C ALA A 154 17.38 -10.81 15.36
N ALA A 155 16.24 -11.48 15.16
CA ALA A 155 15.21 -11.05 14.22
C ALA A 155 14.52 -9.74 14.67
N GLY A 156 14.25 -9.58 15.96
CA GLY A 156 13.73 -8.35 16.55
C GLY A 156 14.68 -7.17 16.39
N ILE A 157 15.98 -7.40 16.59
CA ILE A 157 17.01 -6.37 16.34
C ILE A 157 17.08 -6.01 14.85
N GLU A 158 17.06 -7.00 13.96
CA GLU A 158 17.05 -6.76 12.51
C GLU A 158 15.82 -5.93 12.09
N ARG A 159 14.65 -6.20 12.67
CA ARG A 159 13.45 -5.37 12.46
C ARG A 159 13.66 -3.93 12.90
N LEU A 160 14.29 -3.67 14.04
CA LEU A 160 14.59 -2.30 14.47
C LEU A 160 15.59 -1.60 13.54
N VAL A 161 16.61 -2.32 13.04
CA VAL A 161 17.55 -1.78 12.06
C VAL A 161 16.83 -1.42 10.75
N ASN A 162 15.96 -2.31 10.27
CA ASN A 162 15.12 -2.07 9.10
C ASN A 162 14.19 -0.87 9.33
N ALA A 163 13.51 -0.81 10.48
CA ALA A 163 12.66 0.32 10.85
C ALA A 163 13.44 1.64 10.80
N LYS A 164 14.66 1.66 11.35
CA LYS A 164 15.53 2.83 11.32
C LYS A 164 15.83 3.27 9.89
N ALA A 165 16.26 2.33 9.02
CA ALA A 165 16.60 2.65 7.64
C ALA A 165 15.40 3.22 6.88
N GLN A 166 14.22 2.62 7.04
CA GLN A 166 12.98 3.05 6.39
C GLN A 166 12.53 4.43 6.87
N LEU A 167 12.53 4.68 8.18
CA LEU A 167 12.18 5.99 8.74
C LEU A 167 13.17 7.07 8.33
N ALA A 168 14.46 6.75 8.23
CA ALA A 168 15.48 7.70 7.78
C ALA A 168 15.22 8.13 6.34
N ARG A 169 14.94 7.15 5.47
CA ARG A 169 14.60 7.44 4.06
C ARG A 169 13.32 8.25 3.93
N ALA A 170 12.31 7.98 4.75
CA ALA A 170 11.09 8.78 4.77
C ALA A 170 11.34 10.26 5.13
N ILE A 171 12.22 10.52 6.11
CA ILE A 171 12.59 11.88 6.53
C ILE A 171 13.41 12.59 5.46
N GLU A 172 14.34 11.89 4.82
CA GLU A 172 15.18 12.43 3.75
C GLU A 172 14.33 12.92 2.56
N LEU A 173 13.34 12.12 2.16
CA LEU A 173 12.42 12.45 1.08
C LEU A 173 11.41 13.54 1.49
N HIS A 174 10.86 13.46 2.70
CA HIS A 174 9.87 14.41 3.17
C HIS A 174 9.94 14.56 4.69
N ASP A 175 10.58 15.63 5.15
CA ASP A 175 10.87 15.86 6.58
C ASP A 175 9.62 16.04 7.47
N LYS A 176 8.48 16.40 6.86
CA LYS A 176 7.16 16.55 7.50
C LYS A 176 6.27 15.31 7.38
N CYS A 177 6.82 14.16 6.97
CA CYS A 177 6.07 12.90 6.89
C CYS A 177 5.61 12.35 8.25
N GLY A 178 6.16 12.84 9.36
CA GLY A 178 5.78 12.41 10.72
C GLY A 178 6.65 11.28 11.31
N ALA A 179 7.71 10.84 10.61
CA ALA A 179 8.61 9.77 11.04
C ALA A 179 9.50 10.10 12.25
N LYS A 180 9.71 11.39 12.59
CA LYS A 180 10.72 11.82 13.58
C LYS A 180 10.53 11.19 14.96
N LYS A 181 9.30 11.09 15.46
CA LYS A 181 9.00 10.49 16.78
C LYS A 181 9.26 8.97 16.81
N ASP A 182 8.94 8.28 15.70
CA ASP A 182 9.20 6.85 15.59
C ASP A 182 10.70 6.60 15.48
N MET A 183 11.44 7.45 14.76
CA MET A 183 12.89 7.41 14.66
C MET A 183 13.53 7.49 16.05
N ASP A 184 13.17 8.50 16.84
CA ASP A 184 13.67 8.66 18.21
C ASP A 184 13.40 7.41 19.08
N THR A 185 12.25 6.77 18.87
CA THR A 185 11.87 5.53 19.56
C THR A 185 12.78 4.37 19.14
N VAL A 186 12.93 4.15 17.83
CA VAL A 186 13.78 3.08 17.28
C VAL A 186 15.24 3.23 17.74
N GLU A 187 15.78 4.45 17.74
CA GLU A 187 17.14 4.70 18.18
C GLU A 187 17.36 4.39 19.68
N LYS A 188 16.38 4.69 20.52
CA LYS A 188 16.43 4.34 21.95
C LYS A 188 16.39 2.82 22.15
N LEU A 189 15.52 2.12 21.43
CA LEU A 189 15.44 0.66 21.49
C LEU A 189 16.74 0.00 21.02
N LEU A 190 17.28 0.43 19.88
CA LEU A 190 18.57 -0.08 19.38
C LEU A 190 19.71 0.17 20.38
N LYS A 191 19.78 1.34 21.01
CA LYS A 191 20.79 1.62 22.05
C LYS A 191 20.62 0.74 23.28
N LYS A 192 19.36 0.49 23.69
CA LYS A 192 19.06 -0.35 24.85
C LYS A 192 19.47 -1.80 24.62
N HIS A 193 19.30 -2.30 23.40
CA HIS A 193 19.53 -3.71 23.07
C HIS A 193 20.83 -3.95 22.25
N ALA A 194 21.72 -2.96 22.17
CA ALA A 194 22.98 -3.03 21.41
C ALA A 194 23.96 -4.11 21.87
N GLY A 195 23.75 -4.70 23.06
CA GLY A 195 24.58 -5.77 23.63
C GLY A 195 23.94 -7.16 23.63
N GLU A 196 22.69 -7.30 23.16
CA GLU A 196 21.94 -8.58 23.17
C GLU A 196 22.06 -9.35 21.84
N ALA A 197 22.79 -8.79 20.87
CA ALA A 197 23.07 -9.40 19.56
C ALA A 197 24.38 -10.22 19.52
N GLY A 198 25.01 -10.48 20.68
CA GLY A 198 26.29 -11.19 20.82
C GLY A 198 26.12 -12.62 21.32
#